data_AF-A0A5X8KHR0-F1
#
_entry.id   AF-A0A5X8KHR0-F1
#
_cell.length_a   1.000
_cell.length_b   1.000
_cell.length_c   1.000
_cell.angle_alpha   90.00
_cell.angle_beta   90.00
_cell.angle_gamma   90.00
#
_symmetry.space_group_name_H-M   'P 1'
#
loop_
_entity.id
_entity.type
_entity.pdbx_description
1 polymer ?
#
loop_
_entity_poly.entity_id
_entity_poly.type
_entity_poly.pdbx_seq_one_letter_code
_entity_poly.pdbx_strand_id
1 'polypeptide(L)' 'AKLYVAALTASRWNKQAKAIYERLVAKGKAKKAALGAVMRKLVHLCFGVLKTRLPWDENYVATA' A
#
# COMPACT_ATOMS: atom_id res chain seq x y z
N ALA A 1 -3.39 11.75 11.13
CA ALA A 1 -3.04 12.10 9.73
C ALA A 1 -1.53 11.94 9.41
N LYS A 2 -0.86 10.84 9.80
CA LYS A 2 0.59 10.63 9.52
C LYS A 2 0.87 9.83 8.24
N LEU A 3 -0.11 9.08 7.73
CA LEU A 3 0.08 8.16 6.59
C LEU A 3 -0.23 8.77 5.22
N TYR A 4 -0.74 10.00 5.14
CA TYR A 4 -1.10 10.61 3.86
C TYR A 4 0.14 10.91 3.01
N VAL A 5 1.17 11.51 3.60
CA VAL A 5 2.46 11.78 2.94
C VAL A 5 3.18 10.47 2.62
N ALA A 6 3.09 9.47 3.51
CA ALA A 6 3.62 8.14 3.26
C ALA A 6 2.91 7.43 2.09
N ALA A 7 1.60 7.60 1.94
CA ALA A 7 0.86 7.05 0.80
C ALA A 7 1.21 7.75 -0.51
N LEU A 8 1.46 9.06 -0.48
CA LEU A 8 1.95 9.82 -1.63
C LEU A 8 3.32 9.32 -2.09
N THR A 9 4.30 9.16 -1.19
CA THR A 9 5.62 8.63 -1.55
C THR A 9 5.54 7.16 -1.97
N ALA A 10 4.77 6.33 -1.26
CA ALA A 10 4.56 4.94 -1.64
C ALA A 10 3.93 4.80 -3.02
N SER A 11 2.96 5.65 -3.39
CA SER A 11 2.35 5.62 -4.72
C SER A 11 3.32 5.92 -5.87
N ARG A 12 4.44 6.59 -5.58
CA ARG A 12 5.48 6.93 -6.56
C ARG A 12 6.57 5.85 -6.65
N TRP A 13 7.03 5.36 -5.50
CA TRP A 13 8.21 4.50 -5.42
C TRP A 13 7.89 3.01 -5.28
N ASN A 14 6.77 2.67 -4.64
CA ASN A 14 6.40 1.28 -4.39
C ASN A 14 5.44 0.79 -5.49
N LYS A 15 5.88 -0.22 -6.25
CA LYS A 15 5.13 -0.79 -7.39
C LYS A 15 3.74 -1.30 -6.97
N GLN A 16 3.63 -1.95 -5.81
CA GLN A 16 2.35 -2.46 -5.31
C GLN A 16 1.38 -1.34 -4.96
N ALA A 17 1.88 -0.28 -4.31
CA ALA A 17 1.07 0.89 -3.96
C ALA A 17 0.63 1.67 -5.20
N LYS A 18 1.53 1.84 -6.17
CA LYS A 18 1.26 2.45 -7.48
C LYS A 18 0.17 1.69 -8.23
N ALA A 19 0.28 0.37 -8.33
CA ALA A 19 -0.71 -0.47 -9.02
C ALA A 19 -2.10 -0.36 -8.39
N ILE A 20 -2.20 -0.31 -7.05
CA ILE A 20 -3.47 -0.09 -6.35
C ILE A 20 -4.05 1.28 -6.68
N TYR A 21 -3.22 2.33 -6.57
CA TYR A 21 -3.62 3.70 -6.85
C TYR A 21 -4.13 3.86 -8.30
N GLU A 22 -3.34 3.42 -9.27
CA GLU A 22 -3.68 3.49 -10.70
C GLU A 22 -4.93 2.69 -11.03
N ARG A 23 -5.09 1.47 -10.49
CA ARG A 23 -6.31 0.66 -10.67
C ARG A 23 -7.55 1.37 -10.14
N LEU A 24 -7.46 2.05 -9.00
CA LEU A 24 -8.58 2.77 -8.39
C LEU A 24 -8.90 4.06 -9.14
N VAL A 25 -7.89 4.78 -9.61
CA VAL A 25 -8.06 5.98 -10.44
C VAL A 25 -8.64 5.62 -11.81
N ALA A 26 -8.17 4.55 -12.45
CA ALA A 26 -8.70 4.05 -13.71
C ALA A 26 -10.18 3.61 -13.60
N LYS A 27 -10.62 3.18 -12.42
CA LYS A 27 -12.02 2.91 -12.10
C LYS A 27 -12.87 4.17 -11.86
N GLY A 28 -12.32 5.36 -12.05
CA GLY A 28 -13.02 6.64 -11.86
C GLY A 28 -13.19 7.06 -10.39
N LYS A 29 -12.50 6.43 -9.44
CA LYS A 29 -12.60 6.84 -8.04
C LYS A 29 -11.83 8.14 -7.78
N ALA A 30 -12.32 8.94 -6.84
CA ALA A 30 -11.64 10.14 -6.40
C ALA A 30 -10.20 9.84 -5.93
N LYS A 31 -9.23 10.67 -6.35
CA LYS A 31 -7.80 10.51 -6.02
C LYS A 31 -7.55 10.37 -4.51
N LYS A 32 -8.32 11.10 -3.68
CA LYS A 32 -8.27 11.00 -2.21
C LYS A 32 -8.71 9.62 -1.70
N ALA A 33 -9.73 9.02 -2.31
CA ALA A 33 -10.19 7.67 -1.97
C ALA A 33 -9.17 6.60 -2.40
N ALA A 34 -8.53 6.79 -3.55
CA ALA A 34 -7.43 5.93 -4.00
C ALA A 34 -6.23 5.98 -3.03
N LEU A 35 -5.85 7.17 -2.56
CA LEU A 35 -4.83 7.32 -1.51
C LEU A 35 -5.25 6.65 -0.19
N GLY A 36 -6.52 6.76 0.20
CA GLY A 36 -7.04 6.05 1.37
C GLY A 36 -6.88 4.53 1.29
N ALA A 37 -7.08 3.94 0.10
CA ALA A 37 -6.83 2.52 -0.13
C ALA A 37 -5.35 2.15 -0.01
N VAL A 38 -4.44 3.00 -0.52
CA VAL A 38 -3.00 2.84 -0.36
C VAL A 38 -2.61 2.91 1.13
N MET A 39 -3.13 3.87 1.88
CA MET A 39 -2.90 3.98 3.32
C MET A 39 -3.31 2.69 4.05
N ARG A 40 -4.48 2.14 3.71
CA ARG A 40 -4.92 0.86 4.29
C ARG A 40 -3.94 -0.26 3.98
N LYS A 41 -3.51 -0.41 2.72
CA LYS A 41 -2.52 -1.44 2.34
C LYS A 41 -1.22 -1.29 3.13
N LEU A 42 -0.70 -0.07 3.29
CA LEU A 42 0.51 0.18 4.07
C LEU A 42 0.40 -0.29 5.53
N VAL A 43 -0.73 -0.04 6.19
CA VAL A 43 -0.98 -0.51 7.56
C VAL A 43 -0.94 -2.04 7.62
N HIS A 44 -1.54 -2.72 6.64
CA HIS A 44 -1.47 -4.18 6.57
C HIS A 44 -0.04 -4.70 6.37
N LEU A 45 0.80 -4.00 5.59
CA LEU A 45 2.20 -4.38 5.43
C LEU A 45 2.97 -4.26 6.75
N CYS A 46 2.82 -3.12 7.44
CA CYS A 46 3.45 -2.92 8.75
C CYS A 46 2.99 -3.95 9.78
N PHE A 47 1.69 -4.27 9.79
CA PHE A 47 1.15 -5.30 10.67
C PHE A 47 1.68 -6.70 10.34
N GLY A 48 1.81 -7.02 9.04
CA GLY A 48 2.39 -8.29 8.59
C GLY A 48 3.82 -8.48 9.10
N VAL A 49 4.69 -7.49 8.87
CA VAL A 49 6.08 -7.48 9.35
C VAL A 49 6.15 -7.60 10.87
N LEU A 50 5.31 -6.84 11.59
CA LEU A 50 5.29 -6.87 13.06
C LEU A 50 4.86 -8.25 13.58
N LYS A 51 3.88 -8.88 12.93
CA LYS A 51 3.36 -10.19 13.33
C LYS A 51 4.34 -11.32 13.06
N THR A 52 4.99 -11.32 11.90
CA THR A 52 5.92 -12.40 11.51
C THR A 52 7.33 -12.18 12.05
N ARG A 53 7.67 -10.96 12.48
CA ARG A 53 9.03 -10.52 12.83
C ARG A 53 10.06 -10.78 11.73
N LEU A 54 9.59 -11.02 10.50
CA LEU A 54 10.42 -11.21 9.32
C LEU A 54 10.58 -9.86 8.62
N PRO A 55 11.76 -9.59 8.03
CA PRO A 55 11.95 -8.40 7.20
C PRO A 55 10.94 -8.38 6.04
N TRP A 56 10.61 -7.18 5.58
CA TRP A 56 9.71 -7.00 4.44
C TRP A 56 10.33 -7.58 3.17
N ASP A 57 9.59 -8.46 2.50
CA ASP A 57 9.96 -9.05 1.21
C ASP A 57 8.90 -8.66 0.16
N GLU A 58 9.35 -8.07 -0.95
CA GLU A 58 8.48 -7.66 -2.07
C GLU A 58 7.84 -8.87 -2.77
N ASN A 59 8.51 -10.03 -2.74
CA ASN A 59 8.06 -11.28 -3.35
C ASN A 59 7.50 -12.26 -2.33
N TYR A 60 7.07 -11.79 -1.15
CA TYR A 60 6.47 -12.67 -0.14
C TYR A 60 5.23 -13.38 -0.69
N VAL A 61 5.39 -14.66 -1.04
CA VAL A 61 4.29 -15.57 -1.35
C VAL A 61 3.88 -16.18 -0.02
N ALA A 62 2.67 -15.86 0.44
CA ALA A 62 2.11 -16.54 1.60
C ALA A 62 1.92 -18.01 1.24
N THR A 63 2.85 -18.87 1.65
CA THR A 63 2.68 -20.32 1.59
C THR A 63 1.49 -20.66 2.48
N ALA A 64 0.44 -21.19 1.87
CA ALA A 64 -0.78 -21.64 2.54
C ALA A 64 -0.50 -22.85 3.43
#